data_AF-A0AAJ0HWV2-F1
#
_entry.id   AF-A0AAJ0HWV2-F1
#
_cell.length_a   1.000
_cell.length_b   1.000
_cell.length_c   1.000
_cell.angle_alpha   90.00
_cell.angle_beta   90.00
_cell.angle_gamma   90.00
#
_symmetry.space_group_name_H-M   'P 1'
#
loop_
_entity.id
_entity.type
_entity.pdbx_description
1 polymer ?
#
loop_
_entity_poly.entity_id
_entity_poly.type
_entity_poly.pdbx_seq_one_letter_code
_entity_poly.pdbx_strand_id
1 'polypeptide(L)'
;TGTPNLGCGSKLMIPGLGLIMNNEMNDFSVPNRSNHFGYISTESSFIPPLKQPLSFMSPVMVDHIPDNSFCLATGGAAGSHITSGVE
;
A
#
# COMPACT_ATOMS: atom_id res chain seq x y z
N THR A 1 -4.97 -5.70 -5.83
CA THR A 1 -3.59 -5.20 -5.62
C THR A 1 -3.00 -5.86 -4.39
N GLY A 2 -1.72 -6.24 -4.42
CA GLY A 2 -1.02 -6.87 -3.30
C GLY A 2 0.47 -6.55 -3.35
N THR A 3 1.12 -6.40 -2.18
CA THR A 3 2.49 -5.88 -2.09
C THR A 3 3.20 -6.38 -0.81
N PRO A 4 4.54 -6.52 -0.83
CA PRO A 4 5.39 -6.53 0.36
C PRO A 4 6.03 -5.15 0.64
N ASN A 5 5.38 -4.06 0.21
CA ASN A 5 5.83 -2.67 0.11
C ASN A 5 6.99 -2.46 -0.88
N LEU A 6 8.23 -2.42 -0.42
CA LEU A 6 9.38 -2.19 -1.31
C LEU A 6 9.74 -3.48 -2.06
N GLY A 7 10.61 -3.38 -3.07
CA GLY A 7 11.06 -4.55 -3.81
C GLY A 7 11.66 -5.61 -2.87
N CYS A 8 11.14 -6.83 -2.89
CA CYS A 8 11.49 -7.91 -1.93
C CYS A 8 11.29 -7.54 -0.44
N GLY A 9 10.37 -6.63 -0.10
CA GLY A 9 10.00 -6.24 1.25
C GLY A 9 11.18 -5.95 2.17
N SER A 10 11.21 -6.61 3.33
CA SER A 10 12.27 -6.46 4.34
C SER A 10 13.62 -7.07 3.95
N LYS A 11 13.70 -7.76 2.80
CA LYS A 11 14.84 -8.59 2.38
C LYS A 11 15.09 -9.80 3.28
N LEU A 12 14.19 -10.09 4.22
CA LEU A 12 14.26 -11.26 5.10
C LEU A 12 13.37 -12.37 4.56
N MET A 13 13.97 -13.52 4.27
CA MET A 13 13.26 -14.74 3.91
C MET A 13 13.20 -15.67 5.13
N ILE A 14 12.04 -16.26 5.41
CA ILE A 14 11.90 -17.25 6.47
C ILE A 14 12.63 -18.54 6.04
N PRO A 15 13.67 -18.98 6.78
CA PRO A 15 14.41 -20.19 6.45
C PRO A 15 13.48 -21.42 6.40
N GLY A 16 13.66 -22.28 5.40
CA GLY A 16 12.86 -23.49 5.21
C GLY A 16 11.47 -23.28 4.60
N LEU A 17 10.87 -22.08 4.72
CA LEU A 17 9.57 -21.76 4.10
C LEU A 17 9.70 -21.04 2.77
N GLY A 18 10.79 -20.29 2.54
CA GLY A 18 10.98 -19.53 1.29
C GLY A 18 10.12 -18.26 1.18
N LEU A 19 9.42 -17.87 2.25
CA LEU A 19 8.55 -16.69 2.27
C LEU A 19 9.34 -15.42 2.61
N ILE A 20 9.20 -14.37 1.81
CA ILE A 20 9.79 -13.05 2.07
C ILE A 20 8.86 -12.23 2.96
N MET A 21 9.39 -11.71 4.06
CA MET A 21 8.66 -10.84 4.97
C MET A 21 8.50 -9.44 4.38
N ASN A 22 7.31 -8.88 4.53
CA ASN A 22 6.98 -7.51 4.13
C ASN A 22 7.76 -6.47 4.96
N ASN A 23 7.78 -5.22 4.52
CA ASN A 23 8.33 -4.09 5.29
C ASN A 23 7.33 -2.94 5.44
N GLU A 24 6.07 -3.29 5.70
CA GLU A 24 4.92 -2.37 5.61
C GLU A 24 4.93 -1.36 6.75
N MET A 25 5.72 -1.63 7.79
CA MET A 25 6.03 -0.66 8.83
C MET A 25 6.66 0.64 8.30
N ASN A 26 7.27 0.62 7.11
CA ASN A 26 7.79 1.83 6.45
C ASN A 26 6.70 2.81 5.97
N ASP A 27 5.44 2.37 5.89
CA ASP A 27 4.33 3.24 5.48
C ASP A 27 3.75 4.06 6.64
N PHE A 28 4.13 3.76 7.89
CA PHE A 28 3.85 4.64 9.02
C PHE A 28 4.73 5.89 9.00
N SER A 29 4.17 6.97 9.54
CA SER A 29 4.90 8.18 9.86
C SER A 29 5.80 7.97 11.08
N VAL A 30 7.02 8.49 10.99
CA VAL A 30 7.95 8.63 12.12
C VAL A 30 8.18 10.12 12.35
N PRO A 31 8.06 10.64 13.59
CA PRO A 31 8.27 12.05 13.86
C PRO A 31 9.58 12.56 13.27
N ASN A 32 9.53 13.70 12.57
CA ASN A 32 10.69 14.35 11.95
C ASN A 32 11.43 13.49 10.89
N ARG A 33 10.76 12.52 10.28
CA ARG A 33 11.28 11.77 9.12
C ARG A 33 10.23 11.63 8.03
N SER A 34 10.69 11.71 6.78
CA SER A 34 9.90 11.31 5.63
C SER A 34 10.04 9.82 5.37
N ASN A 35 8.99 9.20 4.83
CA ASN A 35 9.05 7.79 4.39
C ASN A 35 9.81 7.64 3.06
N HIS A 36 9.98 6.39 2.58
CA HIS A 36 10.68 6.09 1.33
C HIS A 36 10.11 6.80 0.09
N PHE A 37 8.81 7.15 0.11
CA PHE A 37 8.12 7.85 -0.97
C PHE A 37 8.12 9.39 -0.80
N GLY A 38 8.80 9.92 0.22
CA GLY A 38 8.95 11.36 0.45
C GLY A 38 7.81 12.04 1.20
N TYR A 39 6.87 11.28 1.79
CA TYR A 39 5.73 11.86 2.52
C TYR A 39 6.14 12.39 3.89
N ILE A 40 5.57 13.56 4.22
CA ILE A 40 5.77 14.24 5.49
C ILE A 40 5.02 13.48 6.59
N SER A 41 5.63 13.40 7.77
CA SER A 41 5.06 12.73 8.92
C SER A 41 3.74 13.37 9.36
N THR A 42 2.72 12.54 9.56
CA THR A 42 1.42 12.91 10.11
C THR A 42 1.14 12.11 11.38
N GLU A 43 0.65 12.78 12.43
CA GLU A 43 0.35 12.12 13.72
C GLU A 43 -0.69 11.01 13.58
N SER A 44 -1.66 11.21 12.68
CA SER A 44 -2.68 10.21 12.35
C SER A 44 -2.12 8.92 11.76
N SER A 45 -0.89 8.93 11.25
CA SER A 45 -0.19 7.76 10.72
C SER A 45 1.02 7.37 11.59
N PHE A 46 1.10 7.78 12.86
CA PHE A 46 2.10 7.22 13.78
C PHE A 46 1.81 5.76 14.13
N ILE A 47 2.83 5.09 14.67
CA ILE A 47 2.88 3.67 15.04
C ILE A 47 2.35 3.47 16.48
N PRO A 48 1.17 2.85 16.64
CA PRO A 48 0.79 2.13 17.84
C PRO A 48 0.62 0.62 17.55
N PRO A 49 0.57 -0.22 18.60
CA PRO A 49 0.30 -1.65 18.45
C PRO A 49 -1.00 -1.91 17.68
N LEU A 50 -0.99 -2.94 16.82
CA LEU A 50 -2.14 -3.46 16.06
C LEU A 50 -2.79 -2.50 15.05
N LYS A 51 -2.30 -1.27 14.91
CA LYS A 51 -2.80 -0.36 13.87
C LYS A 51 -2.31 -0.81 12.50
N GLN A 52 -3.15 -0.56 11.50
CA GLN A 52 -2.80 -0.76 10.10
C GLN A 52 -2.12 0.50 9.54
N PRO A 53 -1.04 0.35 8.77
CA PRO A 53 -0.42 1.47 8.08
C PRO A 53 -1.36 2.03 7.01
N LEU A 54 -1.24 3.34 6.74
CA LEU A 54 -1.95 3.97 5.64
C LEU A 54 -1.42 3.44 4.30
N SER A 55 -2.32 3.15 3.34
CA SER A 55 -1.96 2.65 2.02
C SER A 55 -2.52 3.54 0.91
N PHE A 56 -1.78 3.63 -0.21
CA PHE A 56 -2.24 4.24 -1.45
C PHE A 56 -2.88 3.24 -2.42
N MET A 57 -3.02 1.96 -2.01
CA MET A 57 -3.67 0.96 -2.87
C MET A 57 -5.12 1.35 -3.16
N SER A 58 -5.43 1.55 -4.44
CA SER A 58 -6.76 1.88 -4.94
C SER A 58 -7.22 0.81 -5.93
N PRO A 59 -7.62 -0.40 -5.47
CA PRO A 59 -8.36 -1.32 -6.33
C PRO A 59 -9.76 -0.74 -6.60
N VAL A 60 -10.13 -0.59 -7.87
CA VAL A 60 -11.38 0.05 -8.29
C VAL A 60 -12.21 -0.90 -9.13
N MET A 61 -13.50 -0.94 -8.85
CA MET A 61 -14.51 -1.59 -9.69
C MET A 61 -15.57 -0.55 -10.03
N VAL A 62 -16.01 -0.54 -11.28
CA VAL A 62 -17.00 0.39 -11.82
C VAL A 62 -18.12 -0.42 -12.43
N ASP A 63 -19.34 -0.15 -11.97
CA ASP A 63 -20.58 -0.68 -12.49
C ASP A 63 -21.42 0.44 -13.09
N HIS A 64 -22.19 0.14 -14.13
CA HIS A 64 -23.18 1.04 -14.69
C HIS A 64 -24.45 1.01 -13.82
N ILE A 65 -24.69 2.09 -13.08
CA ILE A 65 -25.78 2.18 -12.10
C ILE A 65 -27.19 1.90 -12.68
N PRO A 66 -27.56 2.38 -13.89
CA PRO A 66 -28.90 2.15 -14.42
C PRO A 66 -29.31 0.70 -14.61
N ASP A 67 -28.37 -0.20 -14.91
CA ASP A 67 -28.66 -1.62 -15.19
C ASP A 67 -27.82 -2.60 -14.34
N ASN A 68 -27.02 -2.09 -13.40
CA ASN A 68 -26.06 -2.85 -12.58
C ASN A 68 -25.12 -3.73 -13.39
N SER A 69 -24.84 -3.37 -14.65
CA SER A 69 -23.88 -4.10 -15.46
C SER A 69 -22.45 -3.71 -15.10
N PHE A 70 -21.55 -4.69 -15.11
CA PHE A 70 -20.13 -4.47 -14.87
C PHE A 70 -19.49 -3.67 -16.02
N CYS A 71 -18.73 -2.62 -15.71
CA CYS A 71 -17.99 -1.82 -16.70
C CYS A 71 -16.50 -2.13 -16.69
N LEU A 72 -15.86 -2.02 -15.53
CA LEU A 72 -14.41 -2.03 -15.41
C LEU A 72 -13.97 -2.50 -14.03
N ALA A 73 -12.87 -3.26 -13.98
CA ALA A 73 -12.10 -3.49 -12.78
C ALA A 73 -10.64 -3.13 -13.08
N THR A 74 -10.09 -2.20 -12.31
CA THR A 74 -8.72 -1.69 -12.50
C THR A 74 -8.02 -1.48 -11.16
N GLY A 75 -6.71 -1.25 -11.21
CA GLY A 75 -5.87 -0.94 -10.06
C GLY A 75 -4.44 -0.71 -10.50
N GLY A 76 -3.64 -0.13 -9.61
CA GLY A 76 -2.24 0.19 -9.87
C GLY A 76 -1.25 -0.38 -8.85
N ALA A 77 0.01 -0.40 -9.23
CA ALA A 77 1.17 -0.50 -8.34
C ALA A 77 2.03 0.77 -8.53
N ALA A 78 3.06 0.96 -7.69
CA ALA A 78 3.96 2.13 -7.61
C ALA A 78 3.66 3.12 -6.47
N GLY A 79 3.29 2.59 -5.29
CA GLY A 79 3.21 3.37 -4.05
C GLY A 79 2.32 4.60 -4.19
N SER A 80 2.90 5.77 -3.97
CA SER A 80 2.22 7.07 -4.06
C SER A 80 1.55 7.39 -5.38
N HIS A 81 2.03 6.81 -6.48
CA HIS A 81 1.49 7.08 -7.82
C HIS A 81 0.23 6.27 -8.13
N ILE A 82 -0.15 5.31 -7.27
CA ILE A 82 -1.32 4.46 -7.51
C ILE A 82 -2.57 5.32 -7.67
N THR A 83 -2.84 6.23 -6.73
CA THR A 83 -4.08 7.03 -6.75
C THR A 83 -4.25 7.85 -8.02
N SER A 84 -3.16 8.41 -8.55
CA SER A 84 -3.21 9.22 -9.77
C SER A 84 -3.15 8.41 -11.06
N GLY A 85 -2.66 7.16 -10.99
CA GLY A 85 -2.38 6.32 -12.16
C GLY A 85 -3.32 5.12 -12.33
N VAL A 86 -4.37 5.02 -11.51
CA VAL A 86 -5.42 4.02 -11.73
C VAL A 86 -6.31 4.51 -12.88
N GLU A 87 -6.32 3.76 -13.97
CA GLU A 87 -7.08 4.02 -15.21
C GLU A 87 -7.93 2.82 -15.61
#